data_AF-W1I9Q5-F1
#
_entry.id   AF-W1I9Q5-F1
#
_cell.length_a   1.000
_cell.length_b   1.000
_cell.length_c   1.000
_cell.angle_alpha   90.00
_cell.angle_beta   90.00
_cell.angle_gamma   90.00
#
_symmetry.space_group_name_H-M   'P 1'
#
loop_
_entity.id
_entity.type
_entity.pdbx_description
1 polymer ?
#
loop_
_entity_poly.entity_id
_entity_poly.type
_entity_poly.pdbx_seq_one_letter_code
_entity_poly.pdbx_strand_id
1 'polypeptide(L)'
;MSEAGTVTVTAEDGTELMSFEVEAGDIWRMSRAKDIPIKDWVRLTVERARIEGVPTIFWLDSKRAHDSEMIKKVNKYLADHDTDGLDIQIMDVAEATRFTNARVREGKNTIAVTGNVLRDYL
;
A
#
# COMPACT_ATOMS: atom_id res chain seq x y z
N MET A 1 -14.68 20.20 -10.14
CA MET A 1 -15.86 20.70 -9.44
C MET A 1 -16.34 21.93 -10.16
N SER A 2 -17.64 22.12 -10.31
CA SER A 2 -18.20 23.27 -11.06
C SER A 2 -18.22 24.55 -10.22
N GLU A 3 -18.25 24.44 -8.89
CA GLU A 3 -18.30 25.54 -7.93
C GLU A 3 -17.61 25.14 -6.62
N ALA A 4 -17.40 26.11 -5.73
CA ALA A 4 -16.85 25.87 -4.41
C ALA A 4 -17.89 25.29 -3.44
N GLY A 5 -17.45 24.42 -2.54
CA GLY A 5 -18.31 23.79 -1.53
C GLY A 5 -17.61 22.65 -0.80
N THR A 6 -18.40 21.72 -0.25
CA THR A 6 -17.88 20.59 0.53
C THR A 6 -18.32 19.27 -0.11
N VAL A 7 -17.40 18.32 -0.25
CA VAL A 7 -17.70 16.94 -0.63
C VAL A 7 -17.66 16.06 0.61
N THR A 8 -18.82 15.51 0.98
CA THR A 8 -18.98 14.61 2.13
C THR A 8 -19.30 13.19 1.68
N VAL A 9 -18.63 12.21 2.28
CA VAL A 9 -18.94 10.78 2.13
C VAL A 9 -19.62 10.30 3.40
N THR A 10 -20.86 9.83 3.28
CA THR A 10 -21.67 9.34 4.40
C THR A 10 -21.92 7.83 4.32
N ALA A 11 -22.14 7.21 5.47
CA ALA A 11 -22.71 5.87 5.57
C ALA A 11 -24.23 5.89 5.32
N GLU A 12 -24.84 4.70 5.20
CA GLU A 12 -26.29 4.56 4.98
C GLU A 12 -27.13 5.17 6.11
N ASP A 13 -26.61 5.19 7.34
CA ASP A 13 -27.26 5.78 8.52
C ASP A 13 -27.05 7.31 8.63
N GLY A 14 -26.36 7.91 7.66
CA GLY A 14 -26.05 9.35 7.64
C GLY A 14 -24.77 9.72 8.40
N THR A 15 -24.04 8.77 9.00
CA THR A 15 -22.75 9.05 9.64
C THR A 15 -21.74 9.59 8.63
N GLU A 16 -21.13 10.74 8.91
CA GLU A 16 -20.05 11.30 8.10
C GLU A 16 -18.77 10.47 8.28
N LEU A 17 -18.22 9.98 7.15
CA LEU A 17 -16.99 9.20 7.13
C LEU A 17 -15.79 10.07 6.74
N MET A 18 -15.98 10.97 5.77
CA MET A 18 -14.94 11.87 5.26
C MET A 18 -15.59 13.15 4.71
N SER A 19 -14.90 14.29 4.84
CA SER A 19 -15.35 15.59 4.35
C SER A 19 -14.17 16.41 3.82
N PHE A 20 -14.36 17.09 2.69
CA PHE A 20 -13.33 17.86 2.00
C PHE A 20 -13.92 19.16 1.44
N GLU A 21 -13.33 20.30 1.80
CA GLU A 21 -13.57 21.56 1.09
C GLU A 21 -12.95 21.50 -0.31
N VAL A 22 -13.69 21.98 -1.30
CA VAL A 22 -13.30 22.00 -2.72
C VAL A 22 -13.62 23.34 -3.35
N GLU A 23 -12.83 23.72 -4.35
CA GLU A 23 -13.02 24.93 -5.15
C GLU A 23 -13.46 24.62 -6.58
N ALA A 24 -13.95 25.64 -7.30
CA ALA A 24 -14.26 25.52 -8.72
C ALA A 24 -12.99 25.13 -9.51
N GLY A 25 -13.07 24.06 -10.29
CA GLY A 25 -11.94 23.49 -11.02
C GLY A 25 -11.30 22.26 -10.36
N ASP A 26 -11.52 22.00 -9.06
CA ASP A 26 -10.87 20.90 -8.37
C ASP A 26 -11.27 19.51 -8.88
N ILE A 27 -10.33 18.57 -8.88
CA ILE A 27 -10.61 17.17 -9.22
C ILE A 27 -10.62 16.35 -7.93
N TRP A 28 -11.83 16.02 -7.47
CA TRP A 28 -12.01 15.09 -6.35
C TRP A 28 -12.16 13.66 -6.86
N ARG A 29 -11.63 12.70 -6.10
CA ARG A 29 -11.74 11.27 -6.41
C ARG A 29 -11.76 10.42 -5.14
N MET A 30 -12.36 9.23 -5.24
CA MET A 30 -12.38 8.23 -4.18
C MET A 30 -11.98 6.85 -4.72
N SER A 31 -11.22 6.11 -3.92
CA SER A 31 -10.76 4.75 -4.22
C SER A 31 -11.18 3.79 -3.12
N ARG A 32 -11.34 2.51 -3.47
CA ARG A 32 -11.68 1.45 -2.52
C ARG A 32 -10.77 0.24 -2.74
N ALA A 33 -10.34 -0.37 -1.64
CA ALA A 33 -9.63 -1.64 -1.62
C ALA A 33 -10.37 -2.59 -0.68
N LYS A 34 -10.82 -3.74 -1.22
CA LYS A 34 -11.55 -4.75 -0.42
C LYS A 34 -10.56 -5.56 0.41
N ASP A 35 -11.03 -6.04 1.56
CA ASP A 35 -10.19 -6.75 2.52
C ASP A 35 -9.68 -8.11 2.00
N ILE A 36 -10.53 -8.90 1.33
CA ILE A 36 -10.17 -10.22 0.80
C ILE A 36 -8.97 -10.13 -0.19
N PRO A 37 -8.96 -9.22 -1.18
CA PRO A 37 -7.78 -8.99 -2.01
C PRO A 37 -6.50 -8.62 -1.24
N ILE A 38 -6.62 -7.82 -0.18
CA ILE A 38 -5.44 -7.42 0.62
C ILE A 38 -4.89 -8.62 1.38
N LYS A 39 -5.76 -9.48 1.92
CA LYS A 39 -5.35 -10.71 2.58
C LYS A 39 -4.62 -11.66 1.63
N ASP A 40 -5.14 -11.84 0.42
CA ASP A 40 -4.47 -12.67 -0.60
C ASP A 40 -3.15 -12.06 -1.08
N TRP A 41 -3.08 -10.74 -1.21
CA TRP A 41 -1.85 -10.02 -1.55
C TRP A 41 -0.74 -10.25 -0.51
N VAL A 42 -1.07 -10.25 0.79
CA VAL A 42 -0.12 -10.60 1.86
C VAL A 42 0.28 -12.08 1.80
N ARG A 43 -0.68 -12.99 1.59
CA ARG A 43 -0.40 -14.43 1.41
C ARG A 43 0.60 -14.66 0.27
N LEU A 44 0.36 -14.06 -0.90
CA LEU A 44 1.24 -14.18 -2.06
C LEU A 44 2.63 -13.61 -1.76
N THR A 45 2.70 -12.52 -0.99
CA THR A 45 3.98 -11.93 -0.57
C THR A 45 4.83 -12.91 0.22
N VAL A 46 4.24 -13.55 1.24
CA VAL A 46 4.95 -14.54 2.07
C VAL A 46 5.38 -15.75 1.24
N GLU A 47 4.51 -16.23 0.35
CA GLU A 47 4.82 -17.33 -0.57
C GLU A 47 6.04 -17.00 -1.45
N ARG A 48 6.06 -15.82 -2.08
CA ARG A 48 7.18 -15.41 -2.94
C ARG A 48 8.46 -15.14 -2.14
N ALA A 49 8.36 -14.50 -0.98
CA ALA A 49 9.52 -14.28 -0.11
C ALA A 49 10.18 -15.60 0.29
N ARG A 50 9.40 -16.62 0.61
CA ARG A 50 9.88 -17.95 0.97
C ARG A 50 10.53 -18.69 -0.20
N ILE A 51 9.93 -18.62 -1.38
CA ILE A 51 10.46 -19.28 -2.59
C ILE A 51 11.78 -18.65 -3.02
N GLU A 52 11.87 -17.32 -3.02
CA GLU A 52 13.02 -16.60 -3.56
C GLU A 52 14.14 -16.39 -2.53
N GLY A 53 13.82 -16.33 -1.24
CA GLY A 53 14.80 -16.12 -0.18
C GLY A 53 15.51 -14.76 -0.25
N VAL A 54 14.85 -13.74 -0.81
CA VAL A 54 15.38 -12.39 -0.97
C VAL A 54 14.58 -11.36 -0.15
N PRO A 55 15.17 -10.20 0.18
CA PRO A 55 14.45 -9.12 0.83
C PRO A 55 13.19 -8.74 0.05
N THR A 56 12.09 -8.61 0.77
CA THR A 56 10.75 -8.40 0.23
C THR A 56 10.16 -7.16 0.89
N ILE A 57 9.97 -6.11 0.09
CA ILE A 57 9.69 -4.77 0.62
C ILE A 57 8.27 -4.38 0.22
N PHE A 58 7.42 -4.06 1.19
CA PHE A 58 6.16 -3.35 0.96
C PHE A 58 6.43 -1.86 0.75
N TRP A 59 6.01 -1.31 -0.39
CA TRP A 59 6.21 0.09 -0.75
C TRP A 59 4.97 0.87 -0.33
N LEU A 60 4.93 1.26 0.96
CA LEU A 60 3.78 1.91 1.60
C LEU A 60 4.26 3.12 2.40
N ASP A 61 3.70 4.29 2.12
CA ASP A 61 4.06 5.54 2.80
C ASP A 61 3.12 5.81 3.99
N SER A 62 3.62 5.71 5.21
CA SER A 62 2.83 5.95 6.45
C SER A 62 2.30 7.38 6.61
N LYS A 63 2.73 8.33 5.75
CA LYS A 63 2.18 9.69 5.70
C LYS A 63 0.94 9.78 4.79
N ARG A 64 0.68 8.77 3.96
CA ARG A 64 -0.53 8.68 3.14
C ARG A 64 -1.60 7.90 3.90
N ALA A 65 -2.74 8.56 4.18
CA ALA A 65 -3.84 7.94 4.94
C ALA A 65 -4.25 6.55 4.39
N HIS A 66 -4.31 6.39 3.06
CA HIS A 66 -4.60 5.10 2.44
C HIS A 66 -3.56 4.02 2.80
N ASP A 67 -2.28 4.33 2.62
CA ASP A 67 -1.19 3.38 2.85
C ASP A 67 -1.06 3.05 4.35
N SER A 68 -1.33 3.99 5.25
CA SER A 68 -1.39 3.74 6.70
C SER A 68 -2.45 2.70 7.08
N GLU A 69 -3.63 2.74 6.45
CA GLU A 69 -4.64 1.69 6.63
C GLU A 69 -4.20 0.35 6.01
N MET A 70 -3.45 0.38 4.89
CA MET A 70 -2.86 -0.83 4.31
C MET A 70 -1.81 -1.45 5.25
N ILE A 71 -0.94 -0.65 5.85
CA ILE A 71 0.10 -1.10 6.79
C ILE A 71 -0.53 -1.84 7.98
N LYS A 72 -1.64 -1.32 8.54
CA LYS A 72 -2.38 -2.02 9.61
C LYS A 72 -2.84 -3.42 9.17
N LYS A 73 -3.37 -3.54 7.95
CA LYS A 73 -3.82 -4.82 7.39
C LYS A 73 -2.65 -5.76 7.07
N VAL A 74 -1.55 -5.24 6.52
CA VAL A 74 -0.32 -6.00 6.26
C VAL A 74 0.19 -6.61 7.57
N ASN A 75 0.38 -5.79 8.61
CA ASN A 75 0.84 -6.28 9.91
C ASN A 75 -0.10 -7.31 10.52
N LYS A 76 -1.41 -7.08 10.44
CA LYS A 76 -2.42 -8.04 10.91
C LYS A 76 -2.30 -9.39 10.18
N TYR A 77 -2.21 -9.39 8.86
CA TYR A 77 -2.22 -10.64 8.08
C TYR A 77 -0.86 -11.33 8.02
N LEU A 78 0.25 -10.60 8.15
CA LEU A 78 1.58 -11.23 8.30
C LEU A 78 1.63 -12.10 9.56
N ALA A 79 0.94 -11.73 10.64
CA ALA A 79 0.85 -12.52 11.86
C ALA A 79 0.11 -13.87 11.68
N ASP A 80 -0.66 -14.04 10.61
CA ASP A 80 -1.33 -15.30 10.27
C ASP A 80 -0.40 -16.29 9.51
N HIS A 81 0.84 -15.89 9.23
CA HIS A 81 1.78 -16.65 8.41
C HIS A 81 3.11 -16.92 9.13
N ASP A 82 3.79 -18.02 8.78
CA ASP A 82 5.16 -18.27 9.20
C ASP A 82 6.13 -17.39 8.40
N THR A 83 6.66 -16.37 9.06
CA THR A 83 7.65 -15.44 8.52
C THR A 83 9.07 -15.70 9.03
N ASP A 84 9.32 -16.80 9.73
CA ASP A 84 10.63 -17.06 10.32
C ASP A 84 11.69 -17.19 9.23
N GLY A 85 12.78 -16.43 9.38
CA GLY A 85 13.86 -16.38 8.38
C GLY A 85 13.52 -15.62 7.10
N LEU A 86 12.37 -14.95 7.00
CA LEU A 86 12.05 -14.05 5.90
C LEU A 86 12.46 -12.62 6.24
N ASP A 87 13.04 -11.92 5.26
CA ASP A 87 13.34 -10.50 5.34
C ASP A 87 12.20 -9.70 4.69
N ILE A 88 11.13 -9.43 5.45
CA ILE A 88 9.97 -8.64 5.01
C ILE A 88 10.00 -7.29 5.71
N GLN A 89 9.99 -6.21 4.94
CA GLN A 89 10.07 -4.83 5.47
C GLN A 89 9.01 -3.93 4.85
N ILE A 90 8.73 -2.80 5.48
CA ILE A 90 7.85 -1.75 4.96
C ILE A 90 8.67 -0.48 4.83
N MET A 91 8.68 0.13 3.66
CA MET A 91 9.41 1.37 3.36
C MET A 91 8.52 2.32 2.55
N ASP A 92 8.76 3.63 2.68
CA ASP A 92 8.17 4.57 1.73
C ASP A 92 8.73 4.34 0.32
N VAL A 93 8.06 4.90 -0.70
CA VAL A 93 8.42 4.68 -2.10
C VAL A 93 9.85 5.12 -2.41
N ALA A 94 10.31 6.23 -1.82
CA ALA A 94 11.62 6.78 -2.10
C ALA A 94 12.74 5.94 -1.47
N GLU A 95 12.54 5.48 -0.24
CA GLU A 95 13.44 4.57 0.48
C GLU A 95 13.50 3.20 -0.18
N ALA A 96 12.34 2.61 -0.51
CA ALA A 96 12.26 1.32 -1.18
C ALA A 96 12.95 1.34 -2.54
N THR A 97 12.79 2.43 -3.30
CA THR A 97 13.51 2.64 -4.57
C THR A 97 15.02 2.70 -4.37
N ARG A 98 15.50 3.47 -3.39
CA ARG A 98 16.94 3.57 -3.10
C ARG A 98 17.52 2.23 -2.66
N PHE A 99 16.86 1.52 -1.75
CA PHE A 99 17.26 0.21 -1.27
C PHE A 99 17.36 -0.81 -2.41
N THR A 100 16.32 -0.87 -3.24
CA THR A 100 16.26 -1.79 -4.39
C THR A 100 17.35 -1.46 -5.42
N ASN A 101 17.54 -0.18 -5.75
CA ASN A 101 18.56 0.26 -6.70
C ASN A 101 20.00 0.04 -6.22
N ALA A 102 20.26 0.15 -4.92
CA ALA A 102 21.57 -0.18 -4.37
C ALA A 102 21.87 -1.68 -4.55
N ARG A 103 20.91 -2.53 -4.19
CA ARG A 103 21.03 -3.99 -4.29
C ARG A 103 21.19 -4.49 -5.72
N VAL A 104 20.39 -3.96 -6.66
CA VAL A 104 20.48 -4.40 -8.07
C VAL A 104 21.83 -4.05 -8.69
N ARG A 105 22.45 -2.93 -8.29
CA ARG A 105 23.81 -2.55 -8.74
C ARG A 105 24.89 -3.48 -8.21
N GLU A 106 24.63 -4.17 -7.11
CA GLU A 106 25.48 -5.23 -6.56
C GLU A 106 25.14 -6.62 -7.13
N GLY A 107 24.21 -6.71 -8.10
CA GLY A 107 23.76 -7.98 -8.69
C GLY A 107 22.83 -8.78 -7.77
N LYS A 108 22.20 -8.14 -6.77
CA LYS A 108 21.29 -8.78 -5.81
C LYS A 108 19.83 -8.48 -6.16
N ASN A 109 18.96 -9.45 -5.87
CA ASN A 109 17.51 -9.34 -6.10
C ASN A 109 16.77 -8.79 -4.87
N THR A 110 15.61 -8.18 -5.10
CA THR A 110 14.66 -7.68 -4.10
C THR A 110 13.25 -7.82 -4.68
N ILE A 111 12.28 -8.28 -3.89
CA ILE A 111 10.87 -8.28 -4.30
C ILE A 111 10.24 -6.93 -3.90
N ALA A 112 9.65 -6.23 -4.87
CA ALA A 112 8.84 -5.04 -4.63
C ALA A 112 7.35 -5.43 -4.51
N VAL A 113 6.77 -5.17 -3.34
CA VAL A 113 5.38 -5.49 -3.02
C VAL A 113 4.59 -4.18 -2.98
N THR A 114 3.80 -3.93 -4.01
CA THR A 114 3.24 -2.60 -4.25
C THR A 114 1.72 -2.62 -4.46
N GLY A 115 1.11 -1.44 -4.38
CA GLY A 115 -0.29 -1.24 -4.79
C GLY A 115 -0.46 -1.16 -6.31
N ASN A 116 -1.71 -1.09 -6.77
CA ASN A 116 -2.07 -1.27 -8.18
C ASN A 116 -1.35 -0.31 -9.16
N VAL A 117 -1.16 0.96 -8.78
CA VAL A 117 -0.50 1.95 -9.65
C VAL A 117 1.00 1.64 -9.80
N LEU A 118 1.70 1.36 -8.70
CA LEU A 118 3.13 1.09 -8.74
C LEU A 118 3.46 -0.25 -9.40
N ARG A 119 2.56 -1.24 -9.34
CA ARG A 119 2.66 -2.48 -10.11
C ARG A 119 2.78 -2.22 -11.62
N ASP A 120 2.14 -1.17 -12.13
CA ASP A 120 2.16 -0.82 -13.55
C ASP A 120 3.43 -0.04 -13.94
N TYR A 121 4.06 0.63 -12.98
CA TYR A 121 5.23 1.49 -13.23
C TYR A 121 6.57 0.74 -13.12
N LEU A 122 6.62 -0.32 -12.31
CA LEU A 122 7.83 -1.09 -11.99
C LEU A 122 7.91 -2.37 -12.83
#